data_AF-A0A7C4PRH6-F1
#
_entry.id   AF-A0A7C4PRH6-F1
#
_cell.length_a   1.000
_cell.length_b   1.000
_cell.length_c   1.000
_cell.angle_alpha   90.00
_cell.angle_beta   90.00
_cell.angle_gamma   90.00
#
_symmetry.space_group_name_H-M   'P 1'
#
loop_
_entity.id
_entity.type
_entity.pdbx_description
1 polymer ?
#
loop_
_entity_poly.entity_id
_entity_poly.type
_entity_poly.pdbx_seq_one_letter_code
_entity_poly.pdbx_strand_id
1 'polypeptide(L)'
;MDEPHLLWKLEQAREIVGRIERISADSCWAHQSSGVRGALLRAIDRLERSMRGKARFTEQDLAALNRLIEEGYAVLIQAAREIPYKEDPRTR
;
A
#
# COMPACT_ATOMS: atom_id res chain seq x y z
N MET A 1 -19.18 5.37 10.25
CA MET A 1 -18.26 5.14 9.12
C MET A 1 -19.10 4.66 7.96
N ASP A 2 -18.99 5.32 6.82
CA ASP A 2 -19.82 5.00 5.65
C ASP A 2 -19.23 3.81 4.90
N GLU A 3 -20.07 2.83 4.55
CA GLU A 3 -19.65 1.60 3.86
C GLU A 3 -18.92 1.85 2.53
N PRO A 4 -19.35 2.81 1.67
CA PRO A 4 -18.60 3.16 0.46
C PRO A 4 -17.18 3.68 0.73
N HIS A 5 -16.98 4.41 1.83
CA HIS A 5 -15.66 4.93 2.19
C HIS A 5 -14.69 3.81 2.54
N LEU A 6 -15.15 2.80 3.28
CA LEU A 6 -14.34 1.65 3.66
C LEU A 6 -13.96 0.78 2.44
N LEU A 7 -14.87 0.62 1.49
CA LEU A 7 -14.60 -0.06 0.22
C LEU A 7 -13.48 0.62 -0.57
N TRP A 8 -13.55 1.95 -0.70
CA TRP A 8 -12.50 2.73 -1.38
C TRP A 8 -11.14 2.56 -0.70
N LYS A 9 -11.10 2.55 0.64
CA LYS A 9 -9.86 2.32 1.38
C LYS A 9 -9.31 0.91 1.20
N LEU A 10 -10.19 -0.08 1.14
CA LEU A 10 -9.82 -1.47 0.86
C LEU A 10 -9.20 -1.63 -0.53
N GLU A 11 -9.83 -1.05 -1.56
CA GLU A 11 -9.32 -1.09 -2.94
C GLU A 11 -7.97 -0.38 -3.06
N GLN A 12 -7.85 0.81 -2.46
CA GLN A 12 -6.61 1.58 -2.44
C GLN A 12 -5.46 0.80 -1.78
N ALA A 13 -5.71 0.16 -0.63
CA ALA A 13 -4.72 -0.66 0.07
C ALA A 13 -4.27 -1.87 -0.76
N ARG A 14 -5.21 -2.55 -1.45
CA ARG A 14 -4.90 -3.68 -2.33
C ARG A 14 -4.04 -3.27 -3.53
N GLU A 15 -4.36 -2.13 -4.14
CA GLU A 15 -3.57 -1.59 -5.25
C GLU A 15 -2.12 -1.32 -4.81
N ILE A 16 -1.93 -0.68 -3.65
CA ILE A 16 -0.60 -0.41 -3.09
C ILE A 16 0.16 -1.71 -2.84
N VAL A 17 -0.47 -2.72 -2.23
CA VAL A 17 0.15 -4.04 -2.01
C VAL A 17 0.64 -4.64 -3.33
N GLY A 18 -0.20 -4.66 -4.36
CA GLY A 18 0.15 -5.21 -5.67
C GLY A 18 1.26 -4.45 -6.40
N ARG A 19 1.41 -3.14 -6.13
CA ARG A 19 2.53 -2.34 -6.64
C ARG A 19 3.81 -2.57 -5.85
N ILE A 20 3.73 -2.65 -4.53
CA ILE A 20 4.89 -2.92 -3.65
C ILE A 20 5.50 -4.30 -3.97
N GLU A 21 4.68 -5.31 -4.29
CA GLU A 21 5.15 -6.64 -4.72
C GLU A 21 6.08 -6.62 -5.93
N ARG A 22 6.03 -5.55 -6.74
CA ARG A 22 6.86 -5.39 -7.93
C ARG A 22 8.16 -4.63 -7.68
N ILE A 23 8.38 -4.11 -6.46
CA ILE A 23 9.65 -3.48 -6.10
C ILE A 23 10.73 -4.57 -6.09
N SER A 24 11.84 -4.33 -6.79
CA SER A 24 12.97 -5.27 -6.85
C SER A 24 13.54 -5.54 -5.46
N ALA A 25 13.99 -6.78 -5.22
CA ALA A 25 14.72 -7.15 -4.01
C ALA A 25 16.04 -6.35 -3.86
N ASP A 26 16.59 -5.85 -4.97
CA ASP A 26 17.80 -5.03 -4.99
C ASP A 26 17.54 -3.53 -4.76
N SER A 27 16.28 -3.12 -4.62
CA SER A 27 15.93 -1.73 -4.28
C SER A 27 16.38 -1.39 -2.86
N CYS A 28 16.85 -0.16 -2.64
CA CYS A 28 17.16 0.33 -1.30
C CYS A 28 15.90 0.32 -0.39
N TRP A 29 14.71 0.35 -0.99
CA TRP A 29 13.42 0.33 -0.30
C TRP A 29 12.86 -1.08 -0.06
N ALA A 30 13.53 -2.16 -0.47
CA ALA A 30 13.01 -3.53 -0.39
C ALA A 30 12.62 -3.97 1.03
N HIS A 31 13.41 -3.56 2.04
CA HIS A 31 13.12 -3.89 3.43
C HIS A 31 11.88 -3.13 3.95
N GLN A 32 11.82 -1.82 3.70
CA GLN A 32 10.70 -1.00 4.14
C GLN A 32 9.41 -1.39 3.41
N SER A 33 9.49 -1.67 2.11
CA SER A 33 8.35 -2.07 1.30
C SER A 33 7.76 -3.41 1.79
N SER A 34 8.61 -4.37 2.18
CA SER A 34 8.19 -5.63 2.78
C SER A 34 7.43 -5.42 4.10
N GLY A 35 7.91 -4.52 4.96
CA GLY A 35 7.26 -4.16 6.21
C GLY A 35 5.88 -3.53 6.01
N VAL A 36 5.80 -2.52 5.15
CA VAL A 36 4.54 -1.82 4.82
C VAL A 36 3.54 -2.75 4.16
N ARG A 37 3.98 -3.59 3.22
CA ARG A 37 3.12 -4.61 2.57
C ARG A 37 2.53 -5.57 3.60
N GLY A 38 3.35 -6.10 4.50
CA GLY A 38 2.88 -7.01 5.54
C GLY A 38 1.86 -6.36 6.47
N ALA A 39 2.06 -5.08 6.83
CA ALA A 39 1.12 -4.34 7.65
C ALA A 39 -0.20 -4.05 6.91
N LEU A 40 -0.15 -3.65 5.64
CA LEU A 40 -1.33 -3.45 4.80
C LEU A 40 -2.16 -4.74 4.65
N LEU A 41 -1.51 -5.88 4.40
CA LEU A 41 -2.21 -7.18 4.30
C LEU A 41 -2.97 -7.54 5.58
N ARG A 42 -2.39 -7.28 6.76
CA ARG A 42 -3.08 -7.49 8.04
C ARG A 42 -4.25 -6.54 8.24
N ALA A 43 -4.11 -5.27 7.84
CA ALA A 43 -5.20 -4.30 7.92
C ALA A 43 -6.36 -4.64 6.96
N ILE A 44 -6.03 -5.10 5.75
CA ILE A 44 -6.99 -5.61 4.75
C ILE A 44 -7.78 -6.80 5.32
N ASP A 45 -7.11 -7.85 5.80
CA ASP A 45 -7.78 -9.02 6.38
C ASP A 45 -8.71 -8.63 7.54
N ARG A 46 -8.27 -7.69 8.39
CA ARG A 46 -9.10 -7.20 9.50
C ARG A 46 -10.36 -6.47 9.02
N LEU A 47 -10.23 -5.59 8.03
CA LEU A 47 -11.36 -4.87 7.45
C LEU A 47 -12.35 -5.84 6.77
N GLU A 48 -11.84 -6.79 5.97
CA GLU A 48 -12.66 -7.80 5.31
C GLU A 48 -13.42 -8.69 6.31
N ARG A 49 -12.77 -9.10 7.40
CA ARG A 49 -13.45 -9.83 8.48
C ARG A 49 -14.55 -8.99 9.12
N SER A 50 -14.33 -7.69 9.31
CA SER A 50 -15.35 -6.80 9.85
C SER A 50 -16.54 -6.63 8.91
N MET A 51 -16.31 -6.49 7.60
CA MET A 51 -17.39 -6.41 6.60
C MET A 51 -18.24 -7.68 6.56
N ARG A 52 -17.66 -8.82 6.90
CA ARG A 52 -18.37 -10.11 7.03
C ARG A 52 -19.02 -10.32 8.42
N GLY A 53 -18.99 -9.31 9.29
CA GLY A 53 -19.49 -9.41 10.67
C GLY A 53 -18.67 -10.32 11.59
N LYS A 54 -17.43 -10.67 11.21
CA LYS A 54 -16.56 -11.60 11.94
C LYS A 54 -15.54 -10.92 12.86
N ALA A 55 -15.45 -9.59 12.82
CA ALA A 55 -14.56 -8.80 13.65
C ALA A 55 -15.10 -7.38 13.85
N ARG A 56 -14.59 -6.68 14.87
CA ARG A 56 -14.83 -5.24 15.04
C ARG A 56 -13.73 -4.44 14.35
N PHE A 57 -14.15 -3.53 13.47
CA PHE A 57 -13.31 -2.47 12.90
C PHE A 57 -13.66 -1.13 13.54
N THR A 58 -12.66 -0.48 14.11
CA THR A 58 -12.80 0.75 14.89
C THR A 58 -12.23 1.94 14.13
N GLU A 59 -12.47 3.15 14.63
CA GLU A 59 -11.85 4.36 14.08
C GLU A 59 -10.33 4.36 14.20
N GLN A 60 -9.78 3.71 15.24
CA GLN A 60 -8.33 3.52 15.36
C GLN A 60 -7.77 2.62 14.25
N ASP A 61 -8.54 1.61 13.83
CA ASP A 61 -8.16 0.72 12.73
C ASP A 61 -8.19 1.47 11.40
N LEU A 62 -9.19 2.34 11.19
CA LEU A 62 -9.25 3.23 10.04
C LEU A 62 -8.07 4.21 10.01
N ALA A 63 -7.73 4.81 11.15
CA ALA A 63 -6.59 5.72 11.25
C ALA A 63 -5.26 5.00 10.97
N ALA A 64 -5.09 3.78 11.47
CA ALA A 64 -3.94 2.94 11.16
C ALA A 64 -3.87 2.58 9.67
N LEU A 65 -5.00 2.19 9.07
CA LEU A 65 -5.09 1.90 7.64
C LEU A 65 -4.72 3.13 6.78
N ASN A 66 -5.23 4.31 7.13
CA ASN A 66 -4.90 5.56 6.44
C ASN A 66 -3.40 5.86 6.48
N ARG A 67 -2.77 5.72 7.65
CA ARG A 67 -1.32 5.91 7.78
C ARG A 67 -0.54 4.91 6.93
N LEU A 68 -0.93 3.64 6.93
CA LEU A 68 -0.29 2.60 6.11
C LEU A 68 -0.44 2.87 4.61
N ILE A 69 -1.57 3.42 4.18
CA ILE A 69 -1.79 3.84 2.79
C ILE A 69 -0.82 4.98 2.43
N GLU A 70 -0.68 5.99 3.30
CA GLU A 70 0.26 7.10 3.09
C GLU A 70 1.72 6.61 3.03
N GLU A 71 2.12 5.75 3.97
CA GLU A 71 3.45 5.11 3.98
C GLU A 71 3.69 4.29 2.72
N GLY A 72 2.68 3.53 2.27
CA GLY A 72 2.74 2.74 1.04
C GLY A 72 2.95 3.60 -0.20
N TYR A 73 2.25 4.73 -0.31
CA TYR A 73 2.50 5.69 -1.39
C TYR A 73 3.90 6.29 -1.30
N ALA A 74 4.38 6.65 -0.11
CA ALA A 74 5.71 7.19 0.08
C ALA A 74 6.79 6.20 -0.40
N VAL A 75 6.69 4.93 -0.03
CA VAL A 75 7.59 3.87 -0.50
C VAL A 75 7.56 3.75 -2.03
N LEU A 76 6.37 3.72 -2.64
CA LEU A 76 6.22 3.64 -4.09
C LEU A 76 6.86 4.83 -4.81
N ILE A 77 6.69 6.05 -4.29
CA ILE A 77 7.28 7.27 -4.85
C ILE A 77 8.81 7.19 -4.78
N GLN A 78 9.37 6.76 -3.65
CA GLN A 78 10.83 6.68 -3.51
C GLN A 78 11.44 5.56 -4.35
N ALA A 79 10.80 4.39 -4.40
CA ALA A 79 11.23 3.30 -5.28
C ALA A 79 11.18 3.71 -6.76
N ALA A 80 10.17 4.46 -7.19
CA ALA A 80 10.10 4.97 -8.56
C ALA A 80 11.22 5.96 -8.89
N ARG A 81 11.70 6.74 -7.91
CA ARG A 81 12.83 7.68 -8.09
C ARG A 81 14.18 6.99 -8.28
N GLU A 82 14.32 5.74 -7.86
CA GLU A 82 15.55 4.96 -8.09
C GLU A 82 15.77 4.61 -9.56
N ILE A 83 14.70 4.64 -10.38
CA ILE A 83 14.79 4.32 -11.80
C ILE A 83 15.32 5.58 -12.51
N PRO A 84 16.60 5.62 -12.94
CA PRO A 84 17.10 6.78 -13.67
C PRO A 84 16.31 6.93 -14.97
N TYR A 85 15.96 8.16 -15.31
CA TYR A 85 15.44 8.47 -16.63
C TYR A 85 16.52 8.10 -17.66
N LYS A 86 16.33 6.99 -18.37
CA LYS A 86 17.14 6.71 -19.55
C LYS A 86 16.68 7.66 -20.63
N GLU A 87 17.49 8.67 -20.93
CA GLU A 87 17.39 9.38 -22.20
C GLU A 87 17.41 8.31 -23.31
N ASP A 88 16.38 8.27 -24.16
CA ASP A 88 16.43 7.44 -25.37
C ASP A 88 17.51 8.06 -26.28
N PRO A 89 18.63 7.37 -26.56
CA PRO A 89 19.67 7.93 -27.42
C PRO A 89 19.21 8.15 -28.88
N ARG A 90 17.97 7.78 -29.23
CA ARG A 90 17.37 7.95 -30.56
C ARG A 90 16.61 9.27 -30.77
N THR A 91 16.54 10.15 -29.78
CA THR A 91 15.87 11.45 -29.90
C THR A 91 16.80 12.61 -30.26
N ARG A 92 17.99 12.34 -30.81
CA ARG A 92 18.96 13.36 -31.26
C ARG A 92 19.33 13.27 -32.73
#